data_AF-A0AAV7QMH2-F1
#
_entry.id   AF-A0AAV7QMH2-F1
#
_cell.length_a   1.000
_cell.length_b   1.000
_cell.length_c   1.000
_cell.angle_alpha   90.00
_cell.angle_beta   90.00
_cell.angle_gamma   90.00
#
_symmetry.space_group_name_H-M   'P 1'
#
loop_
_entity.id
_entity.type
_entity.pdbx_description
1 polymer ?
#
loop_
_entity_poly.entity_id
_entity_poly.type
_entity_poly.pdbx_seq_one_letter_code
_entity_poly.pdbx_strand_id
1 'polypeptide(L)' 'GLTAMQHFLDKREATLLRHSDMLLDLIHLVMDNNVFLHKGSWYQQTQGVVMGAKFSPSFANLYMGHYEQQHIWL' A
#
# COMPACT_ATOMS: atom_id res chain seq x y z
N GLY A 1 3.51 5.46 -0.52
CA GLY A 1 2.82 4.17 -0.27
C GLY A 1 3.67 3.00 -0.73
N LEU A 2 3.75 2.76 -2.04
CA LEU A 2 4.51 1.63 -2.59
C LEU A 2 5.99 1.61 -2.19
N THR A 3 6.66 2.76 -2.15
CA THR A 3 8.05 2.86 -1.68
C THR A 3 8.24 2.34 -0.25
N ALA A 4 7.29 2.65 0.64
CA ALA A 4 7.31 2.14 2.01
C ALA A 4 7.11 0.62 2.03
N MET A 5 6.20 0.11 1.20
CA MET A 5 6.01 -1.33 1.06
C MET A 5 7.30 -2.01 0.56
N GLN A 6 7.88 -1.54 -0.55
CA GLN A 6 9.17 -2.03 -1.08
C GLN A 6 10.24 -2.05 0.02
N HIS A 7 10.40 -0.94 0.76
CA HIS A 7 11.37 -0.83 1.85
C HIS A 7 11.24 -1.93 2.91
N PHE A 8 10.02 -2.35 3.27
CA PHE A 8 9.82 -3.46 4.21
C PHE A 8 9.89 -4.84 3.55
N LEU A 9 9.48 -4.97 2.29
CA LEU A 9 9.59 -6.23 1.54
C LEU A 9 11.06 -6.62 1.35
N ASP A 10 11.94 -5.66 1.10
CA ASP A 10 13.38 -5.84 0.89
C ASP A 10 14.15 -6.25 2.16
N LYS A 11 13.56 -6.00 3.33
CA LYS A 11 14.13 -6.39 4.63
C LYS A 11 13.82 -7.85 5.02
N ARG A 12 13.01 -8.56 4.23
CA ARG A 12 12.66 -9.97 4.50
C ARG A 12 13.78 -10.90 4.05
N GLU A 13 13.77 -12.13 4.59
CA GLU A 13 14.69 -13.21 4.20
C GLU A 13 14.71 -13.42 2.67
N ALA A 14 15.89 -13.70 2.11
CA ALA A 14 16.11 -13.77 0.67
C ALA A 14 15.21 -14.79 -0.07
N THR A 15 14.80 -15.86 0.62
CA THR A 15 13.88 -16.88 0.08
C THR A 15 12.46 -16.34 -0.19
N LEU A 16 12.07 -15.25 0.47
CA LEU A 16 10.76 -14.61 0.35
C LEU A 16 10.72 -13.46 -0.67
N LEU A 17 11.88 -13.02 -1.17
CA LEU A 17 11.98 -11.90 -2.10
C LEU A 17 11.43 -12.20 -3.51
N ARG A 18 11.33 -13.48 -3.88
CA ARG A 18 10.89 -13.93 -5.23
C ARG A 18 9.52 -13.39 -5.67
N HIS A 19 8.69 -12.94 -4.74
CA HIS A 19 7.34 -12.43 -5.04
C HIS A 19 7.15 -10.96 -4.64
N SER A 20 8.21 -10.24 -4.26
CA SER A 20 8.08 -8.84 -3.82
C SER A 20 7.54 -7.95 -4.95
N ASP A 21 8.06 -8.09 -6.17
CA ASP A 21 7.63 -7.31 -7.33
C ASP A 21 6.16 -7.61 -7.68
N MET A 22 5.79 -8.89 -7.72
CA MET A 22 4.39 -9.30 -7.96
C MET A 22 3.43 -8.72 -6.92
N LEU A 23 3.83 -8.69 -5.63
CA LEU A 23 3.00 -8.10 -4.58
C LEU A 23 2.82 -6.59 -4.78
N LEU A 24 3.88 -5.88 -5.19
CA LEU A 24 3.81 -4.45 -5.47
C LEU A 24 2.94 -4.14 -6.68
N ASP A 25 3.03 -4.94 -7.74
CA ASP A 25 2.17 -4.83 -8.92
C ASP A 25 0.70 -5.05 -8.57
N LEU A 26 0.39 -6.06 -7.75
CA LEU A 26 -0.98 -6.31 -7.28
C LEU A 26 -1.51 -5.17 -6.41
N ILE A 27 -0.68 -4.61 -5.53
CA ILE A 27 -1.06 -3.45 -4.73
C ILE A 27 -1.31 -2.25 -5.64
N HIS A 28 -0.43 -1.97 -6.61
CA HIS A 28 -0.62 -0.91 -7.58
C HIS A 28 -1.93 -1.07 -8.34
N LEU A 29 -2.21 -2.28 -8.85
CA LEU A 29 -3.41 -2.60 -9.59
C LEU A 29 -4.68 -2.31 -8.78
N VAL A 30 -4.76 -2.79 -7.53
CA VAL A 30 -5.94 -2.59 -6.68
C VAL A 30 -6.10 -1.13 -6.26
N MET A 31 -4.98 -0.43 -6.05
CA MET A 31 -4.99 0.98 -5.66
C MET A 31 -5.43 1.89 -6.80
N ASP A 32 -5.03 1.61 -8.04
CA ASP A 32 -5.41 2.44 -9.19
C ASP A 32 -6.80 2.11 -9.74
N ASN A 33 -7.23 0.86 -9.60
CA ASN A 33 -8.52 0.37 -10.11
C ASN A 33 -9.58 0.25 -9.02
N ASN A 34 -9.57 1.19 -8.06
CA ASN A 34 -10.61 1.27 -7.05
C ASN A 34 -11.75 2.17 -7.56
N VAL A 35 -12.98 1.67 -7.50
CA VAL A 35 -14.18 2.45 -7.83
C VAL A 35 -15.23 2.16 -6.76
N PHE A 36 -15.88 3.20 -6.25
CA PHE A 36 -16.91 3.08 -5.22
C PHE A 36 -18.14 3.93 -5.54
N LEU A 37 -19.30 3.46 -5.07
CA LEU A 37 -20.58 4.14 -5.20
C LEU A 37 -20.82 5.00 -3.97
N HIS A 38 -21.04 6.30 -4.17
CA HIS A 38 -21.43 7.21 -3.10
C HIS A 38 -22.60 8.09 -3.54
N LYS A 39 -23.71 8.06 -2.80
CA LYS A 39 -24.93 8.84 -3.10
C LYS A 39 -25.40 8.70 -4.56
N GLY A 40 -25.36 7.50 -5.11
CA GLY A 40 -25.81 7.19 -6.47
C GLY A 40 -24.84 7.59 -7.58
N SER A 41 -23.64 8.10 -7.26
CA SER A 41 -22.60 8.43 -8.25
C SER A 41 -21.35 7.58 -8.03
N TRP A 42 -20.68 7.23 -9.13
CA TRP A 42 -19.45 6.44 -9.11
C TRP A 42 -18.24 7.36 -9.00
N TYR A 43 -17.30 6.98 -8.14
CA TYR A 43 -16.07 7.72 -7.90
C TYR A 43 -14.87 6.77 -7.92
N GLN A 44 -13.74 7.25 -8.43
CA GLN A 44 -12.44 6.62 -8.30
C GLN A 44 -11.65 7.37 -7.23
N GLN A 45 -11.10 6.65 -6.26
CA GLN A 45 -10.21 7.27 -5.27
C GLN A 45 -8.83 7.47 -5.92
N THR A 46 -8.36 8.72 -5.94
CA THR A 46 -7.08 9.09 -6.57
C THR A 46 -5.94 9.27 -5.58
N GLN A 47 -6.24 9.29 -4.28
CA GLN A 47 -5.28 9.56 -3.20
C GLN A 47 -5.59 8.70 -1.97
N GLY A 48 -4.55 8.38 -1.20
CA GLY A 48 -4.67 7.53 -0.01
C GLY A 48 -4.78 6.04 -0.35
N VAL A 49 -5.34 5.25 0.58
CA VAL A 49 -5.51 3.80 0.44
C VAL A 49 -6.97 3.44 0.25
N VAL A 50 -7.26 2.46 -0.62
CA VAL A 50 -8.64 2.02 -0.92
C VAL A 50 -9.39 1.69 0.37
N MET A 51 -10.51 2.38 0.61
CA MET A 51 -11.25 2.19 1.85
C MET A 51 -11.97 0.84 1.88
N GLY A 52 -11.92 0.17 3.03
CA GLY A 52 -12.62 -1.11 3.25
C GLY A 52 -11.92 -2.35 2.69
N ALA A 53 -10.82 -2.22 1.94
CA ALA A 53 -10.05 -3.39 1.55
C ALA A 53 -9.30 -3.98 2.76
N LYS A 54 -9.23 -5.31 2.84
CA LYS A 54 -8.65 -6.03 3.98
C LYS A 54 -7.19 -5.67 4.24
N PHE A 55 -6.43 -5.36 3.19
CA PHE A 55 -5.00 -5.02 3.30
C PHE A 55 -4.75 -3.55 3.68
N SER A 56 -5.75 -2.68 3.56
CA SER A 56 -5.59 -1.23 3.72
C SER A 56 -5.06 -0.81 5.09
N PRO A 57 -5.54 -1.38 6.22
CA PRO A 57 -4.99 -1.03 7.53
C PRO A 57 -3.51 -1.39 7.67
N SER A 58 -3.11 -2.59 7.23
CA SER A 58 -1.71 -3.03 7.26
C SER A 58 -0.84 -2.18 6.36
N PHE A 59 -1.32 -1.82 5.16
CA PHE A 59 -0.61 -0.93 4.24
C PHE A 59 -0.40 0.46 4.84
N ALA A 60 -1.42 1.02 5.51
CA ALA A 60 -1.33 2.31 6.19
C ALA A 60 -0.30 2.28 7.32
N ASN A 61 -0.28 1.21 8.14
CA ASN A 61 0.70 1.05 9.20
C ASN A 61 2.14 0.99 8.67
N LEU A 62 2.37 0.25 7.57
CA LEU A 62 3.69 0.19 6.94
C LEU A 62 4.10 1.55 6.37
N TYR A 63 3.18 2.26 5.71
CA TYR A 63 3.46 3.62 5.25
C TYR A 63 3.85 4.55 6.41
N MET A 64 3.07 4.57 7.49
CA MET A 64 3.34 5.41 8.65
C MET A 64 4.63 5.02 9.36
N GLY A 65 4.90 3.73 9.55
CA GLY A 65 6.16 3.25 10.15
C GLY A 65 7.39 3.66 9.33
N HIS A 66 7.30 3.64 7.99
CA HIS A 66 8.39 4.16 7.16
C HIS A 66 8.53 5.67 7.27
N TYR A 67 7.41 6.41 7.25
CA TYR A 67 7.41 7.86 7.40
C TYR A 67 8.05 8.30 8.72
N GLU A 68 7.65 7.65 9.80
CA GLU A 68 8.18 7.82 11.15
C GLU A 68 9.70 7.57 11.19
N GLN A 69 10.19 6.48 10.60
CA GLN A 69 11.62 6.19 10.48
C GLN A 69 12.40 7.23 9.68
N GLN A 70 11.76 7.96 8.77
CA GLN A 70 12.41 8.94 7.90
C GLN A 70 12.33 10.38 8.40
N HIS A 71 11.37 10.71 9.27
CA HIS A 71 11.08 12.12 9.59
C HIS A 71 10.89 12.40 11.08
N ILE A 72 10.71 11.37 11.91
CA ILE A 72 10.37 11.55 13.33
C ILE A 72 11.46 10.94 14.22
N TRP A 73 11.86 9.69 13.95
CA TRP A 73 12.80 8.94 14.80
C TRP A 73 14.27 9.08 14.39
N LEU A 74 14.59 10.03 13.49
CA LEU A 74 15.97 10.40 13.12
C LEU A 74 16.52 11.50 14.02
#